data_AF-A0A4Y7SWZ8-F1
#
_entry.id   AF-A0A4Y7SWZ8-F1
#
_cell.length_a   1.000
_cell.length_b   1.000
_cell.length_c   1.000
_cell.angle_alpha   90.00
_cell.angle_beta   90.00
_cell.angle_gamma   90.00
#
_symmetry.space_group_name_H-M   'P 1'
#
loop_
_entity.id
_entity.type
_entity.pdbx_description
1 polymer ?
#
loop_
_entity_poly.entity_id
_entity_poly.type
_entity_poly.pdbx_seq_one_letter_code
_entity_poly.pdbx_strand_id
1 'polypeptide(L)'
;MSGLIFPSERQYASTWINSSTRILHMSVIQEVFRLSVRGSFLEAARETSHADTPLSQLVVMFYFDRCPFLTEESLRLSTIPEFLKEWGKVKQEGGLGEVGVRRLQAAVEQFLSRSDVRLVQALFRLTDGMNVWVLARIHIPRTEDGEEDLEGGIVVGGLSSLVVETEPRDSEE
;
A
#
# COMPACT_ATOMS: atom_id res chain seq x y z
N MET A 1 -13.03 -40.20 11.45
CA MET A 1 -11.81 -39.43 11.75
C MET A 1 -11.64 -38.41 10.63
N SER A 2 -12.00 -37.15 10.89
CA SER A 2 -11.81 -36.08 9.91
C SER A 2 -10.33 -35.72 9.86
N GLY A 3 -9.69 -35.99 8.73
CA GLY A 3 -8.33 -35.57 8.48
C GLY A 3 -8.29 -34.04 8.44
N LEU A 4 -7.54 -33.45 9.37
CA LEU A 4 -7.07 -32.08 9.23
C LEU A 4 -6.19 -32.05 7.98
N ILE A 5 -6.73 -31.48 6.90
CA ILE A 5 -5.94 -31.14 5.73
C ILE A 5 -5.05 -29.98 6.16
N PHE A 6 -3.80 -30.27 6.51
CA PHE A 6 -2.80 -29.23 6.65
C PHE A 6 -2.54 -28.66 5.25
N PRO A 7 -2.77 -27.36 5.01
CA PRO A 7 -2.34 -26.70 3.79
C PRO A 7 -0.84 -26.93 3.64
N SER A 8 -0.41 -27.40 2.47
CA SER A 8 1.01 -27.61 2.18
C SER A 8 1.76 -26.28 2.32
N GLU A 9 3.04 -26.31 2.73
CA GLU A 9 3.88 -25.12 2.98
C GLU A 9 3.88 -24.09 1.82
N ARG A 10 3.53 -24.49 0.60
CA ARG A 10 3.39 -23.59 -0.57
C ARG A 10 2.10 -22.75 -0.60
N GLN A 11 1.08 -23.08 0.20
CA GLN A 11 -0.20 -22.36 0.22
C GLN A 11 -0.19 -21.10 1.08
N TYR A 12 0.85 -20.87 1.88
CA TYR A 12 0.92 -19.74 2.82
C TYR A 12 1.57 -18.48 2.26
N ALA A 13 2.14 -18.50 1.05
CA ALA A 13 2.84 -17.33 0.51
C ALA A 13 1.92 -16.11 0.30
N SER A 14 0.60 -16.30 0.15
CA SER A 14 -0.34 -15.18 0.09
C SER A 14 -1.78 -15.55 0.44
N THR A 15 -2.36 -14.90 1.45
CA THR A 15 -3.78 -15.05 1.83
C THR A 15 -4.50 -13.70 1.75
N TRP A 16 -5.69 -13.68 1.14
CA TRP A 16 -6.54 -12.49 1.15
C TRP A 16 -7.08 -12.25 2.55
N ILE A 17 -6.93 -11.01 3.01
CA ILE A 17 -7.40 -10.62 4.33
C ILE A 17 -8.93 -10.48 4.31
N ASN A 18 -9.57 -10.92 5.39
CA ASN A 18 -11.01 -10.80 5.54
C ASN A 18 -11.49 -9.33 5.51
N SER A 19 -12.77 -9.12 5.25
CA SER A 19 -13.31 -7.76 5.05
C SER A 19 -13.18 -6.86 6.29
N SER A 20 -13.31 -7.40 7.51
CA SER A 20 -13.24 -6.60 8.75
C SER A 20 -11.82 -6.09 9.02
N THR A 21 -10.81 -6.96 8.87
CA THR A 21 -9.41 -6.59 9.05
C THR A 21 -8.97 -5.65 7.93
N ARG A 22 -9.48 -5.82 6.71
CA ARG A 22 -9.25 -4.89 5.61
C ARG A 22 -9.76 -3.48 5.93
N ILE A 23 -10.96 -3.35 6.51
CA ILE A 23 -11.53 -2.06 6.91
C ILE A 23 -10.62 -1.38 7.93
N LEU A 24 -10.13 -2.11 8.93
CA LEU A 24 -9.21 -1.58 9.93
C LEU A 24 -7.95 -0.96 9.29
N HIS A 25 -7.26 -1.71 8.42
CA HIS A 25 -6.05 -1.20 7.76
C HIS A 25 -6.35 0.02 6.86
N MET A 26 -7.48 0.02 6.16
CA MET A 26 -7.89 1.16 5.35
C MET A 26 -8.16 2.41 6.19
N SER A 27 -8.80 2.26 7.35
CA SER A 27 -8.99 3.36 8.30
C SER A 27 -7.66 3.91 8.81
N VAL A 28 -6.69 3.03 9.11
CA VAL A 28 -5.33 3.45 9.50
C VAL A 28 -4.65 4.22 8.37
N ILE A 29 -4.72 3.73 7.13
CA ILE A 29 -4.15 4.42 5.96
C ILE A 29 -4.77 5.81 5.79
N GLN A 30 -6.09 5.93 5.90
CA GLN A 30 -6.77 7.21 5.79
C GLN A 30 -6.25 8.19 6.84
N GLU A 31 -6.18 7.76 8.10
CA GLU A 31 -5.75 8.64 9.18
C GLU A 31 -4.29 9.06 9.04
N VAL A 32 -3.39 8.11 8.73
CA VAL A 32 -1.98 8.41 8.54
C VAL A 32 -1.75 9.31 7.34
N PHE A 33 -2.50 9.13 6.25
CA PHE A 33 -2.46 10.05 5.12
C PHE A 33 -2.81 11.47 5.56
N ARG A 34 -3.92 11.67 6.29
CA ARG A 34 -4.34 12.99 6.78
C ARG A 34 -3.32 13.61 7.74
N LEU A 35 -2.75 12.83 8.65
CA LEU A 35 -1.69 13.29 9.53
C LEU A 35 -0.43 13.70 8.76
N SER A 36 -0.09 12.97 7.69
CA SER A 36 1.05 13.29 6.83
C SER A 36 0.86 14.58 6.04
N VAL A 37 -0.38 14.90 5.65
CA VAL A 37 -0.75 16.19 5.03
C VAL A 37 -0.58 17.31 6.06
N ARG A 38 -1.21 17.18 7.24
CA ARG A 38 -1.20 18.20 8.30
C ARG A 38 0.18 18.52 8.83
N GLY A 39 1.04 17.51 8.94
CA GLY A 39 2.43 17.67 9.36
C GLY A 39 3.37 18.12 8.24
N SER A 40 2.87 18.42 7.04
CA SER A 40 3.65 18.77 5.85
C SER A 40 4.66 17.70 5.39
N PHE A 41 4.61 16.48 5.95
CA PHE A 41 5.51 15.37 5.60
C PHE A 41 5.39 14.96 4.13
N LEU A 42 4.16 14.97 3.60
CA LEU A 42 3.94 14.65 2.19
C LEU A 42 4.61 15.66 1.26
N GLU A 43 4.51 16.94 1.58
CA GLU A 43 5.10 18.00 0.75
C GLU A 43 6.61 18.02 0.88
N ALA A 44 7.16 17.89 2.09
CA ALA A 44 8.60 17.79 2.32
C ALA A 44 9.23 16.59 1.58
N ALA A 45 8.56 15.42 1.60
CA ALA A 45 9.00 14.26 0.86
C ALA A 45 8.92 14.48 -0.66
N ARG A 46 7.89 15.18 -1.15
CA ARG A 46 7.73 15.55 -2.55
C ARG A 46 8.85 16.48 -3.00
N GLU A 47 9.11 17.54 -2.26
CA GLU A 47 10.21 18.48 -2.55
C GLU A 47 11.57 17.77 -2.58
N THR A 48 11.78 16.77 -1.74
CA THR A 48 13.05 16.03 -1.67
C THR A 48 13.24 15.04 -2.83
N SER A 49 12.18 14.36 -3.26
CA SER A 49 12.28 13.22 -4.18
C SER A 49 11.69 13.45 -5.56
N HIS A 50 10.69 14.33 -5.67
CA HIS A 50 9.86 14.54 -6.87
C HIS A 50 9.38 16.00 -6.99
N ALA A 51 10.29 16.99 -6.81
CA ALA A 51 9.94 18.41 -6.71
C ALA A 51 9.11 18.96 -7.90
N ASP A 52 9.38 18.46 -9.10
CA ASP A 52 8.69 18.89 -10.33
C ASP A 52 7.42 18.10 -10.64
N THR A 53 7.10 17.08 -9.84
CA THR A 53 5.93 16.24 -10.04
C THR A 53 4.81 16.65 -9.10
N PRO A 54 3.59 16.96 -9.61
CA PRO A 54 2.43 17.19 -8.76
C PRO A 54 2.15 15.97 -7.89
N LEU A 55 1.78 16.19 -6.62
CA LEU A 55 1.39 15.10 -5.71
C LEU A 55 0.27 14.23 -6.30
N SER A 56 -0.55 14.80 -7.18
CA SER A 56 -1.59 14.11 -7.92
C SER A 56 -1.13 12.97 -8.82
N GLN A 57 0.15 12.93 -9.18
CA GLN A 57 0.75 11.92 -10.04
C GLN A 57 1.63 10.93 -9.26
N LEU A 58 1.69 11.08 -7.94
CA LEU A 58 2.51 10.27 -7.06
C LEU A 58 1.63 9.28 -6.27
N VAL A 59 2.15 8.07 -6.13
CA VAL A 59 1.67 7.07 -5.17
C VAL A 59 2.32 7.37 -3.83
N VAL A 60 1.49 7.44 -2.79
CA VAL A 60 1.97 7.59 -1.42
C VAL A 60 2.16 6.21 -0.82
N MET A 61 3.32 5.95 -0.24
CA MET A 61 3.67 4.65 0.31
C MET A 61 4.10 4.79 1.77
N PHE A 62 3.45 4.02 2.65
CA PHE A 62 3.79 3.93 4.07
C PHE A 62 4.43 2.56 4.39
N TYR A 63 5.57 2.58 5.07
CA TYR A 63 6.34 1.40 5.48
C TYR A 63 6.36 1.24 7.00
N PHE A 64 5.28 0.69 7.54
CA PHE A 64 5.14 0.45 8.98
C PHE A 64 5.92 -0.79 9.45
N ASP A 65 6.43 -1.59 8.52
CA ASP A 65 7.35 -2.70 8.79
C ASP A 65 8.72 -2.22 9.30
N ARG A 66 9.16 -1.06 8.81
CA ARG A 66 10.46 -0.47 9.17
C ARG A 66 10.36 0.52 10.31
N CYS A 67 9.24 1.24 10.41
CA CYS A 67 9.01 2.20 11.48
C CYS A 67 7.59 2.06 12.03
N PRO A 68 7.42 1.70 13.32
CA PRO A 68 6.09 1.59 13.92
C PRO A 68 5.38 2.94 14.10
N PHE A 69 6.08 4.06 13.86
CA PHE A 69 5.56 5.41 13.96
C PHE A 69 5.74 6.15 12.63
N LEU A 70 4.91 7.16 12.38
CA LEU A 70 5.05 8.02 11.23
C LEU A 70 6.31 8.87 11.37
N THR A 71 7.31 8.58 10.56
CA THR A 71 8.57 9.32 10.40
C THR A 71 8.79 9.62 8.92
N GLU A 72 9.73 10.52 8.60
CA GLU A 72 10.10 10.79 7.19
C GLU A 72 10.55 9.51 6.46
N GLU A 73 11.21 8.58 7.15
CA GLU A 73 11.66 7.30 6.57
C GLU A 73 10.52 6.31 6.32
N SER A 74 9.41 6.46 7.04
CA SER A 74 8.23 5.61 6.90
C SER A 74 7.40 5.96 5.66
N LEU A 75 7.65 7.12 5.04
CA LEU A 75 6.92 7.61 3.89
C LEU A 75 7.82 7.62 2.65
N ARG A 76 7.30 7.13 1.53
CA ARG A 76 7.93 7.29 0.22
C ARG A 76 6.90 7.74 -0.80
N LEU A 77 7.42 8.42 -1.82
CA LEU A 77 6.66 8.81 -2.98
C LEU A 77 7.27 8.13 -4.20
N SER A 78 6.40 7.69 -5.09
CA SER A 78 6.81 7.13 -6.38
C SER A 78 5.85 7.60 -7.44
N THR A 79 6.38 7.94 -8.61
CA THR A 79 5.55 8.05 -9.80
C THR A 79 4.91 6.69 -10.10
N ILE A 80 3.81 6.69 -10.84
CA ILE A 80 3.14 5.44 -11.25
C ILE A 80 4.11 4.48 -11.99
N PRO A 81 4.96 4.93 -12.94
CA PRO A 81 5.94 4.05 -13.58
C PRO A 81 6.95 3.45 -12.60
N GLU A 82 7.47 4.23 -11.65
CA GLU A 82 8.40 3.74 -10.62
C GLU A 82 7.74 2.71 -9.72
N PHE A 83 6.54 3.03 -9.25
CA PHE A 83 5.73 2.14 -8.44
C PHE A 83 5.51 0.79 -9.14
N LEU A 84 5.10 0.81 -10.40
CA LEU A 84 4.90 -0.41 -11.19
C LEU A 84 6.21 -1.18 -11.43
N LYS A 85 7.33 -0.49 -11.58
CA LYS A 85 8.66 -1.11 -11.75
C LYS A 85 9.15 -1.78 -10.47
N GLU A 86 9.04 -1.11 -9.32
CA GLU A 86 9.37 -1.69 -8.01
C GLU A 86 8.44 -2.85 -7.69
N TRP A 87 7.15 -2.69 -7.95
CA TRP A 87 6.17 -3.76 -7.81
C TRP A 87 6.49 -4.96 -8.69
N GLY A 88 7.00 -4.73 -9.90
CA GLY A 88 7.48 -5.79 -10.79
C GLY A 88 8.58 -6.65 -10.17
N LYS A 89 9.41 -6.08 -9.28
CA LYS A 89 10.42 -6.81 -8.50
C LYS A 89 9.79 -7.54 -7.31
N VAL A 90 8.89 -6.88 -6.58
CA VAL A 90 8.10 -7.51 -5.49
C VAL A 90 7.28 -8.69 -6.01
N LYS A 91 6.82 -8.65 -7.27
CA LYS A 91 6.14 -9.77 -7.94
C LYS A 91 7.04 -11.01 -8.10
N GLN A 92 8.34 -10.82 -8.29
CA GLN A 92 9.31 -11.92 -8.46
C GLN A 92 9.74 -12.51 -7.11
N GLU A 93 9.77 -11.68 -6.06
CA GLU A 93 10.33 -12.06 -4.76
C GLU A 93 9.27 -12.34 -3.67
N GLY A 94 8.06 -11.76 -3.75
CA GLY A 94 7.13 -11.61 -2.62
C GLY A 94 5.70 -12.17 -2.80
N GLY A 95 5.42 -12.96 -3.83
CA GLY A 95 4.30 -13.92 -3.77
C GLY A 95 2.86 -13.39 -3.85
N LEU A 96 2.57 -12.17 -4.30
CA LEU A 96 1.20 -11.63 -4.47
C LEU A 96 0.27 -12.41 -5.42
N GLY A 97 0.80 -13.41 -6.13
CA GLY A 97 0.09 -14.21 -7.12
C GLY A 97 -0.35 -13.40 -8.35
N GLU A 98 -0.60 -14.06 -9.47
CA GLU A 98 -0.99 -13.36 -10.71
C GLU A 98 -2.31 -12.58 -10.58
N VAL A 99 -3.23 -13.05 -9.73
CA VAL A 99 -4.54 -12.43 -9.52
C VAL A 99 -4.42 -11.10 -8.76
N GLY A 100 -3.56 -11.05 -7.74
CA GLY A 100 -3.27 -9.80 -7.00
C GLY A 100 -2.61 -8.76 -7.91
N VAL A 101 -1.67 -9.20 -8.74
CA VAL A 101 -0.99 -8.35 -9.73
C VAL A 101 -1.96 -7.76 -10.74
N ARG A 102 -2.83 -8.58 -11.35
CA ARG A 102 -3.82 -8.09 -12.33
C ARG A 102 -4.81 -7.10 -11.71
N ARG A 103 -5.24 -7.34 -10.46
CA ARG A 103 -6.13 -6.42 -9.74
C ARG A 103 -5.45 -5.09 -9.42
N LEU A 104 -4.17 -5.13 -9.05
CA LEU A 104 -3.40 -3.91 -8.82
C LEU A 104 -3.20 -3.12 -10.12
N GLN A 105 -2.78 -3.78 -11.20
CA GLN A 105 -2.64 -3.15 -12.51
C GLN A 105 -3.95 -2.48 -12.95
N ALA A 106 -5.08 -3.19 -12.83
CA ALA A 106 -6.39 -2.63 -13.13
C ALA A 106 -6.74 -1.42 -12.23
N ALA A 107 -6.36 -1.44 -10.95
CA ALA A 107 -6.58 -0.31 -10.05
C ALA A 107 -5.71 0.91 -10.43
N VAL A 108 -4.46 0.68 -10.85
CA VAL A 108 -3.54 1.72 -11.33
C VAL A 108 -3.99 2.30 -12.67
N GLU A 109 -4.46 1.45 -13.59
CA GLU A 109 -5.04 1.89 -14.86
C GLU A 109 -6.32 2.71 -14.65
N GLN A 110 -7.19 2.29 -13.72
CA GLN A 110 -8.36 3.08 -13.32
C GLN A 110 -7.96 4.44 -12.73
N PHE A 111 -6.86 4.51 -11.98
CA PHE A 111 -6.35 5.76 -11.44
C PHE A 111 -5.93 6.73 -12.55
N LEU A 112 -5.28 6.27 -13.63
CA LEU A 112 -4.96 7.12 -14.78
C LEU A 112 -6.21 7.75 -15.44
N SER A 113 -7.39 7.14 -15.24
CA SER A 113 -8.66 7.64 -15.78
C SER A 113 -9.43 8.59 -14.86
N ARG A 114 -9.02 8.76 -13.59
CA ARG A 114 -9.75 9.54 -12.58
C ARG A 114 -8.81 10.47 -11.81
N SER A 115 -8.93 11.78 -12.06
CA SER A 115 -8.06 12.81 -11.47
C SER A 115 -8.27 13.06 -9.97
N ASP A 116 -9.40 12.61 -9.42
CA ASP A 116 -9.88 12.88 -8.06
C ASP A 116 -9.58 11.75 -7.06
N VAL A 117 -8.81 10.73 -7.47
CA VAL A 117 -8.39 9.63 -6.60
C VAL A 117 -6.89 9.70 -6.36
N ARG A 118 -6.42 9.25 -5.20
CA ARG A 118 -5.02 9.00 -4.84
C ARG A 118 -4.83 7.54 -4.50
N LEU A 119 -3.76 6.96 -5.02
CA LEU A 119 -3.31 5.64 -4.61
C LEU A 119 -2.41 5.76 -3.39
N VAL A 120 -2.79 5.08 -2.33
CA VAL A 120 -1.99 5.01 -1.12
C VAL A 120 -1.75 3.54 -0.80
N GLN A 121 -0.47 3.19 -0.71
CA GLN A 121 -0.05 1.87 -0.27
C GLN A 121 0.44 1.95 1.17
N ALA A 122 0.17 0.91 1.94
CA ALA A 122 0.82 0.67 3.21
C ALA A 122 1.31 -0.78 3.32
N LEU A 123 2.50 -0.95 3.89
CA LEU A 123 3.08 -2.21 4.30
C LEU A 123 3.09 -2.26 5.83
N PHE A 124 2.38 -3.23 6.40
CA PHE A 124 2.34 -3.45 7.85
C PHE A 124 3.07 -4.73 8.21
N ARG A 125 3.92 -4.71 9.23
CA ARG A 125 4.48 -5.92 9.84
C ARG A 125 3.65 -6.30 11.05
N LEU A 126 3.14 -7.53 11.06
CA LEU A 126 2.44 -8.12 12.19
C LEU A 126 3.44 -8.65 13.22
N THR A 127 2.98 -8.88 14.44
CA THR A 127 3.82 -9.33 15.57
C THR A 127 4.51 -10.67 15.35
N ASP A 128 3.96 -11.50 14.46
CA ASP A 128 4.49 -12.81 14.08
C ASP A 128 5.41 -12.76 12.85
N GLY A 129 5.80 -11.56 12.40
CA GLY A 129 6.70 -11.37 11.26
C GLY A 129 6.01 -11.43 9.90
N MET A 130 4.69 -11.62 9.85
CA MET A 130 3.96 -11.55 8.59
C MET A 130 3.81 -10.11 8.10
N ASN A 131 3.83 -9.92 6.78
CA ASN A 131 3.66 -8.63 6.14
C ASN A 131 2.29 -8.50 5.48
N VAL A 132 1.58 -7.44 5.77
CA VAL A 132 0.30 -7.09 5.15
C VAL A 132 0.51 -5.93 4.18
N TRP A 133 0.26 -6.20 2.90
CA TRP A 133 0.24 -5.20 1.86
C TRP A 133 -1.18 -4.70 1.65
N VAL A 134 -1.38 -3.40 1.74
CA VAL A 134 -2.68 -2.78 1.53
C VAL A 134 -2.53 -1.65 0.53
N LEU A 135 -3.38 -1.67 -0.49
CA LEU A 135 -3.54 -0.55 -1.41
C LEU A 135 -4.95 0.02 -1.22
N ALA A 136 -5.01 1.29 -0.87
CA ALA A 136 -6.23 2.06 -0.75
C ALA A 136 -6.34 3.09 -1.87
N ARG A 137 -7.59 3.37 -2.24
CA ARG A 137 -7.97 4.51 -3.09
C ARG A 137 -8.57 5.55 -2.17
N ILE A 138 -7.93 6.71 -2.09
CA ILE A 138 -8.43 7.86 -1.35
C ILE A 138 -9.02 8.84 -2.36
N HIS A 139 -10.32 9.13 -2.26
CA HIS A 139 -10.91 10.23 -3.01
C HIS A 139 -10.53 11.55 -2.33
N ILE A 140 -10.02 12.48 -3.11
CA ILE A 140 -9.64 13.82 -2.65
C ILE A 140 -10.70 14.80 -3.16
N PRO A 141 -11.56 15.33 -2.27
CA PRO A 141 -12.55 16.31 -2.68
C PRO A 141 -11.86 17.60 -3.15
N ARG A 142 -12.60 18.40 -3.91
CA ARG A 142 -12.15 19.74 -4.30
C ARG A 142 -12.91 20.79 -3.51
N THR A 143 -12.23 21.87 -3.16
CA THR A 143 -12.83 23.07 -2.56
C THR A 143 -13.67 23.83 -3.59
N GLU A 144 -14.41 24.84 -3.14
CA GLU A 144 -15.18 25.73 -4.03
C GLU A 144 -14.28 26.45 -5.06
N ASP A 145 -13.03 26.73 -4.69
CA ASP A 145 -12.01 27.34 -5.54
C ASP A 145 -11.36 26.34 -6.53
N GLY A 146 -11.76 25.06 -6.46
CA GLY A 146 -11.25 24.00 -7.34
C GLY A 146 -9.92 23.39 -6.90
N GLU A 147 -9.39 23.80 -5.75
CA GLU A 147 -8.18 23.24 -5.14
C GLU A 147 -8.47 21.89 -4.48
N GLU A 148 -7.43 21.08 -4.28
CA GLU A 148 -7.57 19.76 -3.67
C GLU A 148 -7.57 19.85 -2.14
N ASP A 149 -8.65 19.41 -1.50
CA ASP A 149 -8.72 19.28 -0.04
C ASP A 149 -8.13 17.92 0.39
N LEU A 150 -6.80 17.91 0.52
CA LEU A 150 -6.05 16.72 0.94
C LEU A 150 -6.41 16.26 2.36
N GLU A 151 -6.82 17.18 3.24
CA GLU A 151 -7.26 16.85 4.60
C GLU A 151 -8.66 16.21 4.64
N GLY A 152 -9.48 16.48 3.63
CA GLY A 152 -10.80 15.88 3.39
C GLY A 152 -10.76 14.50 2.74
N GLY A 153 -9.58 13.93 2.50
CA GLY A 153 -9.42 12.64 1.82
C GLY A 153 -10.15 11.47 2.51
N ILE A 154 -10.94 10.71 1.74
CA ILE A 154 -11.73 9.56 2.23
C ILE A 154 -11.39 8.30 1.44
N VAL A 155 -11.19 7.17 2.13
CA VAL A 155 -11.00 5.88 1.46
C VAL A 155 -12.32 5.41 0.82
N VAL A 156 -12.28 5.21 -0.50
CA VAL A 156 -13.42 4.71 -1.30
C VAL A 156 -13.25 3.24 -1.70
N GLY A 157 -12.26 2.56 -1.11
CA GLY A 157 -12.03 1.13 -1.20
C GLY A 157 -10.60 0.78 -1.55
N GLY A 158 -10.33 -0.51 -1.69
CA GLY A 158 -8.99 -0.99 -1.98
C GLY A 158 -8.87 -2.51 -1.85
N LEU A 159 -7.63 -2.99 -1.78
CA LEU A 159 -7.28 -4.40 -1.70
C LEU A 159 -6.19 -4.61 -0.65
N SER A 160 -6.17 -5.79 -0.04
CA SER A 160 -5.23 -6.13 1.02
C SER A 160 -4.83 -7.60 0.97
N SER A 161 -3.53 -7.88 0.99
CA SER A 161 -2.98 -9.23 0.94
C SER A 161 -2.01 -9.43 2.11
N LEU A 162 -2.11 -10.57 2.78
CA LEU A 162 -1.16 -11.04 3.77
C LEU A 162 -0.09 -11.89 3.05
N VAL A 163 1.17 -11.65 3.37
CA VAL A 163 2.35 -12.40 2.91
C VAL A 163 3.09 -12.92 4.13
N VAL A 164 3.43 -14.20 4.13
CA VAL A 164 4.26 -14.81 5.17
C VAL A 164 5.72 -14.65 4.76
N GLU A 165 6.55 -14.04 5.61
CA GLU A 165 8.01 -14.11 5.44
C GLU A 165 8.41 -15.58 5.60
N THR A 166 8.69 -16.27 4.49
CA THR A 166 9.48 -17.49 4.56
C THR A 166 10.89 -17.04 4.89
N GLU A 167 11.41 -17.41 6.07
CA GLU A 167 12.85 -17.30 6.33
C GLU A 167 13.60 -17.86 5.11
N PRO A 168 14.73 -17.24 4.69
CA PRO A 168 15.58 -17.89 3.73
C PRO A 168 15.89 -19.26 4.33
N ARG A 169 15.49 -20.32 3.63
CA ARG A 169 15.92 -21.68 3.96
C ARG A 169 17.42 -21.56 4.11
N ASP A 170 17.91 -21.68 5.35
CA ASP A 170 19.33 -21.84 5.60
C ASP A 170 19.77 -22.89 4.60
N SER A 171 20.64 -22.47 3.69
CA SER A 171 21.26 -23.36 2.73
C SER A 171 21.89 -24.47 3.56
N GLU A 172 21.31 -25.65 3.43
CA GLU A 172 21.70 -26.91 4.04
C GLU A 172 23.23 -27.06 3.98
N GLU A 173 23.78 -27.46 5.14
CA GLU A 173 25.07 -28.10 5.43
C GLU A 173 26.13 -28.25 4.33
#